data_AF-A0A3G1A6L7-F1
#
_entry.id   AF-A0A3G1A6L7-F1
#
_cell.length_a   1.000
_cell.length_b   1.000
_cell.length_c   1.000
_cell.angle_alpha   90.00
_cell.angle_beta   90.00
_cell.angle_gamma   90.00
#
_symmetry.space_group_name_H-M   'P 1'
#
loop_
_entity.id
_entity.type
_entity.pdbx_description
1 polymer ?
#
loop_
_entity_poly.entity_id
_entity_poly.type
_entity_poly.pdbx_seq_one_letter_code
_entity_poly.pdbx_strand_id
1 'polypeptide(L)'
;MDEEILILETGDKMYFNFPYTLYRKELRKRLMDYNVEAKVTENALGGKRVELIVDKQVGLEIKAWLALRLPTMDGKYFITEMEEV
;
A
#
# COMPACT_ATOMS: atom_id res chain seq x y z
N MET A 1 12.19 -11.19 8.15
CA MET A 1 11.65 -10.02 8.86
C MET A 1 10.41 -9.61 8.11
N ASP A 2 9.33 -9.36 8.82
CA ASP A 2 8.04 -9.10 8.18
C ASP A 2 8.06 -7.66 7.66
N GLU A 3 7.59 -7.44 6.44
CA GLU A 3 7.59 -6.11 5.82
C GLU A 3 6.27 -5.38 6.16
N GLU A 4 6.39 -4.16 6.68
CA GLU A 4 5.23 -3.32 7.02
C GLU A 4 4.59 -2.69 5.77
N ILE A 5 3.26 -2.66 5.76
CA ILE A 5 2.43 -1.83 4.91
C ILE A 5 1.72 -0.82 5.81
N LEU A 6 1.95 0.47 5.61
CA LEU A 6 1.28 1.53 6.36
C LEU A 6 0.10 2.06 5.53
N ILE A 7 -1.06 2.17 6.19
CA ILE A 7 -2.28 2.78 5.65
C ILE A 7 -2.69 3.91 6.57
N LEU A 8 -2.79 5.12 6.03
CA LEU A 8 -3.34 6.28 6.73
C LEU A 8 -4.64 6.69 6.06
N GLU A 9 -5.72 6.70 6.82
CA GLU A 9 -7.03 7.18 6.38
C GLU A 9 -7.25 8.61 6.87
N THR A 10 -7.50 9.52 5.93
CA THR A 10 -7.88 10.91 6.19
C THR A 10 -9.30 11.15 5.64
N GLY A 11 -9.84 12.35 5.79
CA GLY A 11 -11.23 12.66 5.42
C GLY A 11 -11.69 12.09 4.07
N ASP A 12 -11.13 12.60 2.95
CA ASP A 12 -11.50 12.22 1.58
C ASP A 12 -10.44 11.33 0.88
N LYS A 13 -9.31 11.06 1.55
CA LYS A 13 -8.16 10.39 0.95
C LYS A 13 -7.64 9.24 1.81
N MET A 14 -6.93 8.35 1.16
CA MET A 14 -6.16 7.30 1.81
C MET A 14 -4.74 7.31 1.27
N TYR A 15 -3.78 7.17 2.18
CA TYR A 15 -2.37 7.12 1.90
C TYR A 15 -1.88 5.71 2.19
N PHE A 16 -1.12 5.17 1.25
CA PHE A 16 -0.49 3.87 1.41
C PHE A 16 1.01 4.00 1.24
N ASN A 17 1.72 3.19 2.01
CA ASN A 17 3.16 3.09 1.92
C ASN A 17 3.55 1.61 1.92
N PHE A 18 3.92 1.12 0.75
CA PHE A 18 4.18 -0.30 0.46
C PHE A 18 5.68 -0.61 0.39
N PRO A 19 6.09 -1.85 0.70
CA PRO A 19 7.34 -2.40 0.22
C PRO A 19 7.37 -2.41 -1.32
N TYR A 20 8.49 -1.99 -1.92
CA TYR A 20 8.62 -1.95 -3.40
C TYR A 20 8.46 -3.32 -4.05
N THR A 21 8.88 -4.38 -3.36
CA THR A 21 8.75 -5.79 -3.78
C THR A 21 7.27 -6.17 -3.98
N LEU A 22 6.42 -5.87 -3.01
CA LEU A 22 4.98 -6.09 -3.06
C LEU A 22 4.34 -5.28 -4.19
N TYR A 23 4.69 -3.99 -4.27
CA TYR A 23 4.17 -3.12 -5.32
C TYR A 23 4.48 -3.67 -6.72
N ARG A 24 5.75 -4.02 -6.97
CA ARG A 24 6.22 -4.47 -8.29
C ARG A 24 5.59 -5.79 -8.72
N LYS A 25 5.44 -6.74 -7.79
CA LYS A 25 4.95 -8.09 -8.12
C LYS A 25 3.43 -8.11 -8.31
N GLU A 26 2.68 -7.34 -7.52
CA GLU A 26 1.25 -7.63 -7.33
C GLU A 26 0.35 -6.41 -7.52
N LEU A 27 0.75 -5.23 -7.02
CA LEU A 27 -0.11 -4.03 -7.06
C LEU A 27 0.03 -3.24 -8.36
N ARG A 28 1.22 -3.20 -8.99
CA ARG A 28 1.50 -2.31 -10.13
C ARG A 28 0.47 -2.46 -11.26
N LYS A 29 0.09 -3.70 -11.61
CA LYS A 29 -0.89 -3.95 -12.68
C LYS A 29 -2.28 -3.43 -12.32
N ARG A 30 -2.70 -3.59 -11.07
CA ARG A 30 -4.02 -3.15 -10.60
C ARG A 30 -4.09 -1.63 -10.52
N LEU A 31 -3.04 -1.00 -10.01
CA LEU A 31 -2.98 0.46 -9.86
C LEU A 31 -2.98 1.21 -11.21
N MET A 32 -2.61 0.54 -12.31
CA MET A 32 -2.77 1.10 -13.66
C MET A 32 -4.24 1.36 -14.01
N ASP A 33 -5.17 0.55 -13.52
CA ASP A 33 -6.61 0.69 -13.83
C ASP A 33 -7.22 1.91 -13.13
N TYR A 34 -6.60 2.37 -12.05
CA TYR A 34 -7.07 3.48 -11.21
C TYR A 34 -6.42 4.83 -11.58
N ASN A 35 -5.55 4.88 -12.59
CA ASN A 35 -4.80 6.08 -13.02
C ASN A 35 -4.13 6.83 -11.85
N VAL A 36 -3.53 6.08 -10.91
CA VAL A 36 -2.93 6.65 -9.71
C VAL A 36 -1.43 6.89 -9.91
N GLU A 37 -0.94 8.02 -9.42
CA GLU A 37 0.51 8.25 -9.31
C GLU A 37 1.08 7.53 -8.09
N ALA A 38 2.00 6.61 -8.36
CA ALA A 38 2.81 5.94 -7.35
C ALA A 38 4.20 6.58 -7.29
N LYS A 39 4.61 7.05 -6.13
CA LYS A 39 5.94 7.63 -5.90
C LYS A 39 6.85 6.59 -5.26
N VAL A 40 8.01 6.35 -5.86
CA VAL A 40 9.03 5.48 -5.27
C VAL A 40 9.92 6.29 -4.33
N THR A 41 10.06 5.84 -3.09
CA THR A 41 10.91 6.46 -2.07
C THR A 41 11.88 5.43 -1.47
N GLU A 42 12.85 5.89 -0.68
CA GLU A 42 13.77 5.03 0.07
C GLU A 42 13.60 5.30 1.56
N ASN A 43 13.56 4.24 2.37
CA ASN A 43 13.51 4.37 3.82
C ASN A 43 14.90 4.69 4.39
N ALA A 44 14.97 4.99 5.69
CA ALA A 44 16.21 5.33 6.38
C ALA A 44 17.29 4.23 6.35
N LEU A 45 16.90 2.99 6.03
CA LEU A 45 17.79 1.83 5.92
C LEU A 45 18.12 1.48 4.45
N GLY A 46 17.75 2.32 3.48
CA GLY A 46 17.99 2.11 2.04
C GLY A 46 17.01 1.15 1.35
N GLY A 47 15.95 0.71 2.03
CA GLY A 47 14.89 -0.11 1.46
C GLY A 47 13.92 0.71 0.61
N LYS A 48 13.69 0.29 -0.63
CA LYS A 48 12.75 0.96 -1.54
C LYS A 48 11.30 0.74 -1.12
N ARG A 49 10.53 1.82 -1.12
CA ARG A 49 9.11 1.86 -0.78
C ARG A 49 8.32 2.59 -1.85
N VAL A 50 7.01 2.41 -1.82
CA VAL A 50 6.09 3.06 -2.74
C VAL A 50 4.99 3.76 -1.96
N GLU A 51 4.91 5.06 -2.15
CA GLU A 51 3.86 5.93 -1.62
C GLU A 51 2.76 6.08 -2.67
N LEU A 52 1.52 5.94 -2.22
CA LEU A 52 0.33 6.04 -3.05
C LEU A 52 -0.70 6.89 -2.31
N ILE A 53 -1.30 7.85 -3.02
CA ILE A 53 -2.38 8.68 -2.49
C ILE A 53 -3.57 8.48 -3.42
N VAL A 54 -4.71 8.07 -2.86
CA VAL A 54 -5.94 7.81 -3.59
C VAL A 54 -7.13 8.43 -2.87
N ASP A 55 -8.21 8.62 -3.61
CA ASP A 55 -9.51 8.94 -3.01
C ASP A 55 -9.99 7.77 -2.15
N LYS A 56 -10.80 8.08 -1.14
CA LYS A 56 -11.26 7.12 -0.13
C LYS A 56 -11.89 5.86 -0.72
N GLN A 57 -12.72 5.98 -1.76
CA GLN A 57 -13.36 4.83 -2.38
C GLN A 57 -12.33 3.85 -2.97
N VAL A 58 -11.38 4.35 -3.76
CA VAL A 58 -10.31 3.53 -4.35
C VAL A 58 -9.41 2.95 -3.26
N GLY A 59 -9.12 3.73 -2.21
CA GLY A 59 -8.36 3.26 -1.05
C GLY A 59 -9.01 2.07 -0.35
N LEU A 60 -10.33 2.12 -0.13
CA LEU A 60 -11.07 1.02 0.48
C LEU A 60 -11.01 -0.26 -0.38
N GLU A 61 -11.07 -0.14 -1.71
CA GLU A 61 -10.89 -1.28 -2.63
C GLU A 61 -9.50 -1.90 -2.51
N ILE A 62 -8.45 -1.09 -2.48
CA ILE A 62 -7.07 -1.54 -2.30
C ILE A 62 -6.91 -2.22 -0.94
N LYS A 63 -7.45 -1.61 0.13
CA LYS A 63 -7.42 -2.16 1.49
C LYS A 63 -8.10 -3.53 1.58
N ALA A 64 -9.30 -3.65 1.01
CA ALA A 64 -10.02 -4.93 0.96
C ALA A 64 -9.23 -5.99 0.19
N TRP A 65 -8.61 -5.60 -0.93
CA TRP A 65 -7.77 -6.51 -1.71
C TRP A 65 -6.55 -7.00 -0.92
N LEU A 66 -5.87 -6.11 -0.18
CA LEU A 66 -4.73 -6.48 0.67
C LEU A 66 -5.15 -7.48 1.75
N ALA A 67 -6.26 -7.22 2.44
CA ALA A 67 -6.79 -8.11 3.48
C ALA A 67 -7.05 -9.53 2.96
N LEU A 68 -7.52 -9.66 1.71
CA LEU A 68 -7.74 -10.96 1.07
C LEU A 68 -6.45 -11.61 0.57
N ARG A 69 -5.51 -10.81 0.05
CA ARG A 69 -4.34 -11.34 -0.66
C ARG A 69 -3.18 -11.67 0.26
N LEU A 70 -2.84 -10.81 1.22
CA LEU A 70 -1.66 -10.97 2.07
C LEU A 70 -1.58 -12.33 2.78
N PRO A 71 -2.68 -12.90 3.34
CA PRO A 71 -2.64 -14.22 3.98
C PRO A 71 -2.28 -15.37 3.04
N THR A 72 -2.45 -15.18 1.73
CA THR A 72 -2.22 -16.20 0.69
C THR A 72 -0.83 -16.11 0.05
N MET A 73 0.02 -15.18 0.52
CA MET A 73 1.33 -14.92 -0.06
C MET A 73 2.45 -15.57 0.76
N ASP A 74 3.50 -16.02 0.08
CA ASP A 74 4.70 -16.57 0.74
C ASP A 74 5.51 -15.49 1.49
N GLY A 75 5.27 -14.21 1.21
CA GLY A 75 5.91 -13.08 1.87
C GLY A 75 5.23 -12.75 3.20
N LYS A 76 6.03 -12.50 4.23
CA LYS A 76 5.51 -12.05 5.53
C LYS A 76 5.29 -10.54 5.50
N TYR A 77 4.02 -10.14 5.39
CA TYR A 77 3.59 -8.75 5.43
C TYR A 77 2.64 -8.52 6.61
N PHE A 78 2.68 -7.33 7.20
CA PHE A 78 1.67 -6.89 8.15
C PHE A 78 1.18 -5.49 7.82
N ILE A 79 -0.04 -5.18 8.24
CA ILE A 79 -0.67 -3.88 8.00
C ILE A 79 -0.68 -3.10 9.31
N THR A 80 -0.22 -1.85 9.25
CA THR A 80 -0.43 -0.83 10.29
C THR A 80 -1.43 0.18 9.75
N GLU A 81 -2.53 0.38 10.48
CA GLU A 81 -3.58 1.32 10.10
C GLU A 81 -3.61 2.50 11.07
N MET A 82 -3.71 3.70 10.54
CA MET A 82 -3.85 4.95 11.29
C MET A 82 -5.04 5.72 10.73
N GLU A 83 -5.87 6.25 11.61
CA GLU A 83 -6.98 7.14 11.26
C GLU A 83 -6.68 8.53 11.82
N GLU A 84 -6.87 9.57 11.01
CA GLU A 84 -6.87 10.95 11.49
C GLU A 84 -8.13 11.19 12.33
N VAL A 85 -7.95 11.60 13.60
CA VAL A 85 -9.04 11.82 14.58
C VAL A 85 -9.66 13.20 14.43
#